data_AF-A0AAV5CLE2-F1
#
_entry.id   AF-A0AAV5CLE2-F1
#
_cell.length_a   1.000
_cell.length_b   1.000
_cell.length_c   1.000
_cell.angle_alpha   90.00
_cell.angle_beta   90.00
_cell.angle_gamma   90.00
#
_symmetry.space_group_name_H-M   'P 1'
#
loop_
_entity.id
_entity.type
_entity.pdbx_description
1 polymer ?
#
loop_
_entity_poly.entity_id
_entity_poly.type
_entity_poly.pdbx_seq_one_letter_code
_entity_poly.pdbx_strand_id
1 'polypeptide(L)'
;MATTDPGPTPAKPICAVTFGRSTLLGRHLASALAASGRWSAVAVLDPSPSPPNGPSDSPLLRHLAVDLSDPAGLESALSGAAAVFHVDATTAASVSDGSFLSLYRLAVQGTRRLLAACRTVGVGRLVYTGSADVVAAGARDVINVDEDAVPYPDKFGNAVSELRAQVEMMVLSADGMDGMRTCVLRPSNLFGPGDSSLVRFITGYARSPLSKFVIGNGSNMSDFTYVNNVAHANICTEQALCSNAAYVAGKEITWVPTNCIIRAADILLWRDDKRTFSYITVLFLLFYWFLLSDRTFIASAAKILLVTSLALFIHGVLPPQVFGFTFDKVTSDYFEVSHSTLRNSFMCFASAWNGGIHKLRVIAEGDDWSTLLKVSAQLY
;
A
#
# COMPACT_ATOMS: atom_id res chain seq x y z
N MET A 1 -41.02 0.69 -29.36
CA MET A 1 -40.00 0.83 -28.28
C MET A 1 -38.75 1.37 -28.92
N ALA A 2 -38.46 2.65 -28.76
CA ALA A 2 -37.25 3.27 -29.28
C ALA A 2 -36.06 2.80 -28.44
N THR A 3 -35.09 2.15 -29.09
CA THR A 3 -33.80 1.78 -28.52
C THR A 3 -33.01 3.05 -28.30
N THR A 4 -32.83 3.44 -27.03
CA THR A 4 -31.89 4.50 -26.65
C THR A 4 -30.48 3.98 -26.92
N ASP A 5 -29.82 4.53 -27.93
CA ASP A 5 -28.40 4.36 -28.17
C ASP A 5 -27.63 4.77 -26.89
N PRO A 6 -26.68 3.96 -26.39
CA PRO A 6 -25.82 4.41 -25.31
C PRO A 6 -24.98 5.57 -25.84
N GLY A 7 -25.18 6.76 -25.25
CA GLY A 7 -24.43 7.96 -25.62
C GLY A 7 -22.92 7.72 -25.58
N PRO A 8 -22.13 8.56 -26.29
CA PRO A 8 -20.68 8.37 -26.42
C PRO A 8 -20.04 8.23 -25.03
N THR A 9 -19.31 7.14 -24.82
CA THR A 9 -18.49 6.95 -23.62
C THR A 9 -17.58 8.16 -23.45
N PRO A 10 -17.55 8.82 -22.27
CA PRO A 10 -16.73 10.01 -22.06
C PRO A 10 -15.27 9.69 -22.38
N ALA A 11 -14.61 10.59 -23.10
CA ALA A 11 -13.20 10.42 -23.47
C ALA A 11 -12.35 10.26 -22.20
N LYS A 12 -11.50 9.24 -22.18
CA LYS A 12 -10.61 8.98 -21.04
C LYS A 12 -9.65 10.15 -20.85
N PRO A 13 -9.45 10.66 -19.63
CA PRO A 13 -8.54 11.76 -19.37
C PRO A 13 -7.07 11.37 -19.55
N ILE A 14 -6.19 12.37 -19.59
CA ILE A 14 -4.73 12.22 -19.56
C ILE A 14 -4.24 12.45 -18.12
N CYS A 15 -3.17 11.77 -17.70
CA CYS A 15 -2.44 12.13 -16.48
C CYS A 15 -0.95 12.33 -16.76
N ALA A 16 -0.25 12.99 -15.84
CA ALA A 16 1.21 13.13 -15.89
C ALA A 16 1.87 12.56 -14.62
N VAL A 17 3.08 12.02 -14.78
CA VAL A 17 3.94 11.51 -13.69
C VAL A 17 5.30 12.20 -13.80
N THR A 18 5.72 12.93 -12.76
CA THR A 18 7.07 13.53 -12.72
C THR A 18 8.10 12.53 -12.22
N PHE A 19 9.32 12.62 -12.73
CA PHE A 19 10.41 11.69 -12.43
C PHE A 19 10.02 10.23 -12.67
N GLY A 20 9.18 10.02 -13.69
CA GLY A 20 8.53 8.75 -13.98
C GLY A 20 9.47 7.69 -14.54
N ARG A 21 10.68 8.06 -14.98
CA ARG A 21 11.74 7.13 -15.40
C ARG A 21 12.89 7.11 -14.38
N SER A 22 13.24 8.26 -13.83
CA SER A 22 14.42 8.42 -12.97
C SER A 22 14.26 7.81 -11.57
N THR A 23 13.02 7.64 -11.08
CA THR A 23 12.76 7.08 -9.75
C THR A 23 12.18 5.67 -9.80
N LEU A 24 12.38 4.90 -8.73
CA LEU A 24 11.78 3.56 -8.59
C LEU A 24 10.25 3.66 -8.62
N LEU A 25 9.66 4.52 -7.77
CA LEU A 25 8.22 4.71 -7.71
C LEU A 25 7.65 5.22 -9.04
N GLY A 26 8.29 6.21 -9.66
CA GLY A 26 7.83 6.79 -10.92
C GLY A 26 7.62 5.75 -12.02
N ARG A 27 8.56 4.81 -12.17
CA ARG A 27 8.47 3.74 -13.19
C ARG A 27 7.29 2.81 -12.93
N HIS A 28 7.16 2.34 -11.69
CA HIS A 28 6.07 1.44 -11.29
C HIS A 28 4.71 2.15 -11.36
N LEU A 29 4.64 3.43 -10.98
CA LEU A 29 3.42 4.23 -11.04
C LEU A 29 2.98 4.50 -12.47
N ALA A 30 3.89 4.91 -13.36
CA ALA A 30 3.57 5.11 -14.77
C ALA A 30 3.04 3.82 -15.41
N SER A 31 3.69 2.68 -15.16
CA SER A 31 3.25 1.37 -15.63
C SER A 31 1.86 1.00 -15.08
N ALA A 32 1.64 1.17 -13.77
CA ALA A 32 0.36 0.89 -13.12
C ALA A 32 -0.77 1.80 -13.65
N LEU A 33 -0.49 3.08 -13.91
CA LEU A 33 -1.45 4.00 -14.51
C LEU A 33 -1.82 3.59 -15.93
N ALA A 34 -0.84 3.21 -16.76
CA ALA A 34 -1.09 2.69 -18.10
C ALA A 34 -1.92 1.40 -18.09
N ALA A 35 -1.65 0.50 -17.14
CA ALA A 35 -2.38 -0.76 -16.97
C ALA A 35 -3.81 -0.57 -16.38
N SER A 36 -4.08 0.56 -15.71
CA SER A 36 -5.37 0.81 -15.05
C SER A 36 -6.57 0.91 -15.99
N GLY A 37 -6.33 1.16 -17.30
CA GLY A 37 -7.38 1.34 -18.30
C GLY A 37 -8.21 2.62 -18.13
N ARG A 38 -7.90 3.49 -17.16
CA ARG A 38 -8.62 4.75 -16.87
C ARG A 38 -8.16 5.93 -17.71
N TRP A 39 -6.92 5.90 -18.19
CA TRP A 39 -6.25 7.01 -18.87
C TRP A 39 -6.15 6.76 -20.37
N SER A 40 -6.28 7.81 -21.17
CA SER A 40 -6.01 7.77 -22.62
C SER A 40 -4.53 7.92 -22.94
N ALA A 41 -3.78 8.59 -22.07
CA ALA A 41 -2.32 8.68 -22.11
C ALA A 41 -1.76 8.99 -20.72
N VAL A 42 -0.52 8.57 -20.49
CA VAL A 42 0.26 8.89 -19.30
C VAL A 42 1.52 9.63 -19.77
N ALA A 43 1.59 10.93 -19.51
CA ALA A 43 2.78 11.73 -19.76
C ALA A 43 3.83 11.44 -18.67
N VAL A 44 5.01 10.97 -19.06
CA VAL A 44 6.09 10.59 -18.16
C VAL A 44 7.19 11.64 -18.31
N LEU A 45 7.28 12.55 -17.33
CA LEU A 45 8.15 13.72 -17.36
C LEU A 45 9.45 13.41 -16.63
N ASP A 46 10.58 13.53 -17.33
CA ASP A 46 11.91 13.46 -16.74
C ASP A 46 12.83 14.50 -17.41
N PRO A 47 13.80 15.09 -16.69
CA PRO A 47 14.69 16.11 -17.27
C PRO A 47 15.67 15.53 -18.30
N SER A 48 16.03 14.24 -18.17
CA SER A 48 16.92 13.58 -19.12
C SER A 48 16.12 12.91 -20.25
N PRO A 49 16.58 13.04 -21.52
CA PRO A 49 15.91 12.40 -22.65
C PRO A 49 15.96 10.88 -22.52
N SER A 50 14.95 10.22 -23.10
CA SER A 50 14.90 8.77 -23.14
C SER A 50 16.09 8.19 -23.93
N PRO A 51 16.84 7.19 -23.42
CA PRO A 51 17.65 6.33 -24.28
C PRO A 51 16.82 5.82 -25.46
N PRO A 52 17.38 5.85 -26.68
CA PRO A 52 16.62 5.63 -27.91
C PRO A 52 16.03 4.22 -28.09
N ASN A 53 16.29 3.26 -27.20
CA ASN A 53 15.72 1.90 -27.26
C ASN A 53 15.54 1.34 -25.84
N GLY A 54 14.35 1.51 -25.27
CA GLY A 54 13.88 0.77 -24.08
C GLY A 54 12.86 -0.30 -24.48
N PRO A 55 12.81 -1.46 -23.80
CA PRO A 55 11.91 -2.53 -24.19
C PRO A 55 10.45 -2.15 -23.91
N SER A 56 9.62 -2.16 -24.96
CA SER A 56 8.16 -2.25 -24.96
C SER A 56 7.44 -1.49 -23.83
N ASP A 57 7.63 -0.17 -23.77
CA ASP A 57 6.73 0.70 -23.03
C ASP A 57 5.33 0.65 -23.68
N SER A 58 4.29 0.58 -22.86
CA SER A 58 2.90 0.59 -23.34
C SER A 58 2.68 1.78 -24.28
N PRO A 59 1.91 1.63 -25.38
CA PRO A 59 1.62 2.75 -26.31
C PRO A 59 0.93 3.94 -25.62
N LEU A 60 0.43 3.75 -24.39
CA LEU A 60 -0.16 4.80 -23.56
C LEU A 60 0.89 5.69 -22.86
N LEU A 61 2.13 5.22 -22.70
CA LEU A 61 3.21 5.97 -22.06
C LEU A 61 3.84 6.94 -23.07
N ARG A 62 3.82 8.23 -22.73
CA ARG A 62 4.45 9.29 -23.52
C ARG A 62 5.61 9.88 -22.72
N HIS A 63 6.83 9.47 -23.06
CA HIS A 63 8.02 10.00 -22.40
C HIS A 63 8.35 11.39 -22.93
N LEU A 64 8.40 12.37 -22.02
CA LEU A 64 8.67 13.76 -22.33
C LEU A 64 9.93 14.20 -21.58
N ALA A 65 10.91 14.70 -22.33
CA ALA A 65 12.10 15.32 -21.75
C ALA A 65 11.74 16.74 -21.29
N VAL A 66 11.42 16.90 -20.01
CA VAL A 66 10.95 18.15 -19.42
C VAL A 66 11.66 18.36 -18.08
N ASP A 67 12.42 19.44 -17.98
CA ASP A 67 12.95 19.91 -16.71
C ASP A 67 11.88 20.75 -16.02
N LEU A 68 11.69 20.55 -14.71
CA LEU A 68 10.79 21.39 -13.90
C LEU A 68 11.26 22.86 -13.85
N SER A 69 12.48 23.16 -14.29
CA SER A 69 12.99 24.52 -14.46
C SER A 69 12.45 25.26 -15.69
N ASP A 70 11.83 24.55 -16.66
CA ASP A 70 11.23 25.09 -17.89
C ASP A 70 9.70 25.22 -17.77
N PRO A 71 9.16 26.43 -17.52
CA PRO A 71 7.73 26.63 -17.36
C PRO A 71 6.93 26.34 -18.65
N ALA A 72 7.48 26.69 -19.82
CA ALA A 72 6.79 26.50 -21.09
C ALA A 72 6.71 25.00 -21.46
N GLY A 73 7.80 24.27 -21.22
CA GLY A 73 7.82 22.81 -21.34
C GLY A 73 6.83 22.14 -20.40
N LEU A 74 6.71 22.61 -19.15
CA LEU A 74 5.74 22.11 -18.19
C LEU A 74 4.30 22.34 -18.63
N GLU A 75 3.94 23.55 -19.03
CA GLU A 75 2.58 23.86 -19.50
C GLU A 75 2.20 23.02 -20.71
N SER A 76 3.12 22.86 -21.67
CA SER A 76 2.93 22.00 -22.83
C SER A 76 2.72 20.53 -22.44
N ALA A 77 3.55 20.01 -21.53
CA ALA A 77 3.49 18.61 -21.09
C ALA A 77 2.25 18.28 -20.25
N LEU A 78 1.71 19.27 -19.54
CA LEU A 78 0.54 19.15 -18.68
C LEU A 78 -0.78 19.51 -19.40
N SER A 79 -0.72 19.98 -20.64
CA SER A 79 -1.90 20.39 -21.39
C SER A 79 -2.92 19.25 -21.51
N GLY A 80 -4.13 19.48 -21.00
CA GLY A 80 -5.22 18.50 -20.99
C GLY A 80 -5.08 17.39 -19.93
N ALA A 81 -4.09 17.45 -19.05
CA ALA A 81 -3.97 16.50 -17.94
C ALA A 81 -5.04 16.76 -16.87
N ALA A 82 -5.80 15.74 -16.51
CA ALA A 82 -6.78 15.83 -15.43
C ALA A 82 -6.16 15.63 -14.04
N ALA A 83 -5.00 14.93 -13.98
CA ALA A 83 -4.29 14.67 -12.75
C ALA A 83 -2.77 14.64 -12.95
N VAL A 84 -2.04 15.05 -11.91
CA VAL A 84 -0.57 15.00 -11.83
C VAL A 84 -0.14 14.17 -10.63
N PHE A 85 0.75 13.22 -10.86
CA PHE A 85 1.42 12.43 -9.83
C PHE A 85 2.86 12.94 -9.68
N HIS A 86 3.10 13.73 -8.64
CA HIS A 86 4.39 14.32 -8.36
C HIS A 86 5.19 13.42 -7.42
N VAL A 87 6.26 12.79 -7.91
CA VAL A 87 7.17 11.96 -7.11
C VAL A 87 8.32 12.81 -6.60
N ASP A 88 8.74 12.59 -5.35
CA ASP A 88 9.88 13.30 -4.76
C ASP A 88 11.18 13.17 -5.58
N ALA A 89 11.63 14.32 -6.10
CA ALA A 89 12.82 14.47 -6.92
C ALA A 89 14.12 14.07 -6.20
N THR A 90 14.16 14.15 -4.87
CA THR A 90 15.38 13.83 -4.09
C THR A 90 15.74 12.35 -4.16
N THR A 91 14.80 11.49 -4.56
CA THR A 91 15.02 10.06 -4.79
C THR A 91 15.58 9.74 -6.18
N ALA A 92 15.64 10.74 -7.07
CA ALA A 92 16.16 10.60 -8.42
C ALA A 92 17.70 10.74 -8.41
N ALA A 93 18.39 9.67 -8.03
CA ALA A 93 19.85 9.63 -7.87
C ALA A 93 20.67 10.06 -9.12
N SER A 94 20.06 10.04 -10.32
CA SER A 94 20.72 10.43 -11.57
C SER A 94 20.55 11.89 -11.97
N VAL A 95 19.73 12.67 -11.24
CA VAL A 95 19.28 14.01 -11.68
C VAL A 95 20.00 15.15 -10.92
N SER A 96 20.63 14.85 -9.79
CA SER A 96 21.33 15.85 -8.97
C SER A 96 22.79 15.47 -8.78
N ASP A 97 23.67 16.47 -8.82
CA ASP A 97 25.08 16.38 -8.41
C ASP A 97 25.27 16.17 -6.89
N GLY A 98 24.16 16.04 -6.14
CA GLY A 98 24.15 15.87 -4.70
C GLY A 98 24.36 17.17 -3.92
N SER A 99 24.56 18.30 -4.62
CA SER A 99 24.69 19.60 -3.95
C SER A 99 23.34 20.08 -3.45
N PHE A 100 23.35 20.75 -2.30
CA PHE A 100 22.16 21.35 -1.71
C PHE A 100 21.44 22.29 -2.69
N LEU A 101 22.19 23.11 -3.43
CA LEU A 101 21.62 24.08 -4.37
C LEU A 101 20.91 23.39 -5.54
N SER A 102 21.48 22.32 -6.08
CA SER A 102 20.85 21.54 -7.15
C SER A 102 19.59 20.84 -6.65
N LEU A 103 19.61 20.25 -5.45
CA LEU A 103 18.42 19.66 -4.83
C LEU A 103 17.32 20.70 -4.56
N TYR A 104 17.68 21.88 -4.04
CA TYR A 104 16.73 22.98 -3.80
C TYR A 104 16.09 23.47 -5.10
N ARG A 105 16.87 23.63 -6.17
CA ARG A 105 16.36 24.04 -7.49
C ARG A 105 15.43 23.00 -8.09
N LEU A 106 15.79 21.72 -7.97
CA LEU A 106 15.05 20.61 -8.56
C LEU A 106 13.76 20.32 -7.78
N ALA A 107 13.85 20.17 -6.46
CA ALA A 107 12.72 19.84 -5.60
C ALA A 107 11.90 21.09 -5.32
N VAL A 108 12.40 22.04 -4.52
CA VAL A 108 11.60 23.18 -4.03
C VAL A 108 11.19 24.11 -5.18
N GLN A 109 12.15 24.64 -5.94
CA GLN A 109 11.79 25.57 -7.03
C GLN A 109 11.06 24.86 -8.17
N GLY A 110 11.41 23.60 -8.45
CA GLY A 110 10.74 22.77 -9.45
C GLY A 110 9.28 22.52 -9.10
N THR A 111 8.97 22.09 -7.87
CA THR A 111 7.58 21.92 -7.41
C THR A 111 6.81 23.23 -7.46
N ARG A 112 7.42 24.35 -7.08
CA ARG A 112 6.75 25.66 -7.18
C ARG A 112 6.34 25.99 -8.62
N ARG A 113 7.21 25.72 -9.60
CA ARG A 113 6.91 25.92 -11.03
C ARG A 113 5.88 24.91 -11.54
N LEU A 114 5.98 23.66 -11.10
CA LEU A 114 5.01 22.61 -11.41
C LEU A 114 3.60 22.99 -10.93
N LEU A 115 3.46 23.45 -9.69
CA LEU A 115 2.18 23.91 -9.14
C LEU A 115 1.63 25.12 -9.91
N ALA A 116 2.49 26.06 -10.28
CA ALA A 116 2.08 27.20 -11.11
C ALA A 116 1.58 26.74 -12.49
N ALA A 117 2.31 25.85 -13.17
CA ALA A 117 1.90 25.30 -14.45
C ALA A 117 0.57 24.53 -14.32
N CYS A 118 0.41 23.68 -13.30
CA CYS A 118 -0.83 22.97 -13.03
C CYS A 118 -2.03 23.91 -12.94
N ARG A 119 -1.88 25.06 -12.27
CA ARG A 119 -2.91 26.09 -12.18
C ARG A 119 -3.19 26.76 -13.52
N THR A 120 -2.15 27.10 -14.29
CA THR A 120 -2.30 27.72 -15.62
C THR A 120 -3.08 26.84 -16.60
N VAL A 121 -2.79 25.53 -16.66
CA VAL A 121 -3.48 24.59 -17.57
C VAL A 121 -4.77 23.98 -16.96
N GLY A 122 -5.08 24.26 -15.71
CA GLY A 122 -6.31 23.80 -15.06
C GLY A 122 -6.30 22.32 -14.66
N VAL A 123 -5.16 21.81 -14.20
CA VAL A 123 -5.06 20.45 -13.61
C VAL A 123 -5.94 20.39 -12.36
N GLY A 124 -6.89 19.46 -12.33
CA GLY A 124 -7.85 19.37 -11.23
C GLY A 124 -7.34 18.65 -9.99
N ARG A 125 -6.36 17.74 -10.12
CA ARG A 125 -5.87 16.90 -9.02
C ARG A 125 -4.36 16.72 -9.03
N LEU A 126 -3.73 16.82 -7.86
CA LEU A 126 -2.31 16.55 -7.69
C LEU A 126 -2.06 15.64 -6.49
N VAL A 127 -1.40 14.51 -6.72
CA VAL A 127 -0.92 13.62 -5.64
C VAL A 127 0.58 13.75 -5.56
N TYR A 128 1.09 14.23 -4.43
CA TYR A 128 2.52 14.26 -4.14
C TYR A 128 2.91 13.05 -3.31
N THR A 129 3.91 12.29 -3.74
CA THR A 129 4.51 11.24 -2.91
C THR A 129 5.88 11.70 -2.41
N GLY A 130 5.90 12.06 -1.12
CA GLY A 130 7.08 12.43 -0.35
C GLY A 130 7.65 11.24 0.42
N SER A 131 7.99 11.47 1.69
CA SER A 131 8.59 10.45 2.56
C SER A 131 8.19 10.70 4.01
N ALA A 132 8.02 9.64 4.81
CA ALA A 132 7.83 9.73 6.24
C ALA A 132 9.00 10.41 6.99
N ASP A 133 10.18 10.52 6.36
CA ASP A 133 11.37 11.18 6.95
C ASP A 133 11.16 12.68 7.24
N VAL A 134 10.12 13.30 6.68
CA VAL A 134 9.79 14.72 6.92
C VAL A 134 9.38 15.01 8.37
N VAL A 135 8.84 14.01 9.07
CA VAL A 135 8.44 14.12 10.47
C VAL A 135 9.46 13.50 11.43
N ALA A 136 10.55 12.92 10.91
CA ALA A 136 11.62 12.35 11.72
C ALA A 136 12.44 13.47 12.40
N ALA A 137 12.13 13.72 13.67
CA ALA A 137 12.74 14.75 14.49
C ALA A 137 14.07 14.31 15.11
N GLY A 138 15.13 14.20 14.30
CA GLY A 138 16.49 13.97 14.79
C GLY A 138 16.62 12.76 15.73
N ALA A 139 16.87 12.99 17.02
CA ALA A 139 17.17 11.95 18.02
C ALA A 139 15.93 11.34 18.72
N ARG A 140 14.71 11.57 18.22
CA ARG A 140 13.49 10.97 18.78
C ARG A 140 12.98 9.85 17.90
N ASP A 141 12.68 8.72 18.52
CA ASP A 141 12.07 7.59 17.83
C ASP A 141 10.63 7.93 17.42
N VAL A 142 10.30 7.65 16.15
CA VAL A 142 8.94 7.75 15.61
C VAL A 142 8.43 6.30 15.48
N ILE A 143 7.61 5.86 16.42
CA ILE A 143 7.16 4.46 16.54
C ILE A 143 5.64 4.40 16.42
N ASN A 144 5.12 3.67 15.43
CA ASN A 144 3.68 3.43 15.20
C ASN A 144 2.83 4.70 15.19
N VAL A 145 3.29 5.71 14.45
CA VAL A 145 2.71 7.05 14.45
C VAL A 145 1.85 7.26 13.19
N ASP A 146 0.68 7.87 13.36
CA ASP A 146 -0.18 8.36 12.27
C ASP A 146 0.07 9.85 11.95
N GLU A 147 -0.71 10.40 11.01
CA GLU A 147 -0.56 11.77 10.51
C GLU A 147 -0.95 12.85 11.51
N ASP A 148 -1.87 12.51 12.41
CA ASP A 148 -2.36 13.42 13.44
C ASP A 148 -1.40 13.49 14.64
N ALA A 149 -0.53 12.50 14.80
CA ALA A 149 0.28 12.34 16.01
C ALA A 149 1.66 13.04 15.98
N VAL A 150 2.25 13.37 14.82
CA VAL A 150 3.57 14.02 14.77
C VAL A 150 3.61 15.24 13.84
N PRO A 151 3.80 16.46 14.41
CA PRO A 151 4.01 17.67 13.63
C PRO A 151 5.41 17.68 13.01
N TYR A 152 5.61 18.58 12.03
CA TYR A 152 6.96 18.86 11.52
C TYR A 152 7.92 19.25 12.66
N PRO A 153 9.18 18.80 12.62
CA PRO A 153 10.14 19.10 13.66
C PRO A 153 10.58 20.57 13.61
N ASP A 154 10.82 21.17 14.78
CA ASP A 154 11.43 22.52 14.88
C ASP A 154 12.82 22.58 14.24
N LYS A 155 13.53 21.44 14.24
CA LYS A 155 14.86 21.29 13.65
C LYS A 155 14.98 19.95 12.93
N PHE A 156 15.25 20.01 11.63
CA PHE A 156 15.48 18.84 10.81
C PHE A 156 16.85 18.21 11.08
N GLY A 157 16.91 16.88 11.03
CA GLY A 157 18.16 16.13 11.20
C GLY A 157 19.12 16.22 10.02
N ASN A 158 18.60 16.56 8.83
CA ASN A 158 19.40 16.76 7.61
C ASN A 158 18.68 17.73 6.66
N ALA A 159 19.45 18.30 5.72
CA ALA A 159 18.96 19.27 4.75
C ALA A 159 17.93 18.69 3.76
N VAL A 160 18.01 17.39 3.44
CA VAL A 160 17.07 16.75 2.50
C VAL A 160 15.66 16.67 3.11
N SER A 161 15.55 16.29 4.39
CA SER A 161 14.29 16.28 5.13
C SER A 161 13.66 17.67 5.21
N GLU A 162 14.48 18.71 5.41
CA GLU A 162 14.01 20.11 5.39
C GLU A 162 13.45 20.51 4.03
N LEU A 163 14.14 20.18 2.94
CA LEU A 163 13.67 20.46 1.57
C LEU A 163 12.36 19.71 1.25
N ARG A 164 12.26 18.44 1.67
CA ARG A 164 11.03 17.64 1.51
C ARG A 164 9.86 18.25 2.26
N ALA A 165 10.06 18.70 3.50
CA ALA A 165 9.02 19.38 4.26
C ALA A 165 8.57 20.68 3.59
N GLN A 166 9.48 21.47 3.02
CA GLN A 166 9.11 22.66 2.24
C GLN A 166 8.26 22.32 1.02
N VAL A 167 8.65 21.28 0.26
CA VAL A 167 7.86 20.79 -0.89
C VAL A 167 6.47 20.36 -0.47
N GLU A 168 6.38 19.60 0.63
CA GLU A 168 5.14 19.11 1.16
C GLU A 168 4.18 20.22 1.59
N MET A 169 4.68 21.17 2.40
CA MET A 169 3.92 22.34 2.83
C MET A 169 3.41 23.16 1.63
N MET A 170 4.22 23.31 0.57
CA MET A 170 3.80 24.00 -0.66
C MET A 170 2.66 23.27 -1.38
N VAL A 171 2.70 21.93 -1.44
CA VAL A 171 1.64 21.12 -2.07
C VAL A 171 0.35 21.18 -1.26
N LEU A 172 0.44 21.05 0.07
CA LEU A 172 -0.72 21.16 0.96
C LEU A 172 -1.36 22.54 0.88
N SER A 173 -0.55 23.60 0.86
CA SER A 173 -1.02 24.99 0.71
C SER A 173 -1.68 25.27 -0.65
N ALA A 174 -1.49 24.39 -1.63
CA ALA A 174 -2.09 24.51 -2.95
C ALA A 174 -3.46 23.84 -3.07
N ASP A 175 -3.95 23.16 -2.04
CA ASP A 175 -5.32 22.62 -2.06
C ASP A 175 -6.36 23.74 -2.14
N GLY A 176 -7.37 23.54 -2.99
CA GLY A 176 -8.48 24.46 -3.20
C GLY A 176 -8.14 25.70 -4.05
N MET A 177 -6.85 25.99 -4.29
CA MET A 177 -6.45 27.09 -5.18
C MET A 177 -6.86 26.78 -6.62
N ASP A 178 -7.63 27.69 -7.24
CA ASP A 178 -8.15 27.55 -8.61
C ASP A 178 -8.90 26.23 -8.87
N GLY A 179 -9.48 25.63 -7.82
CA GLY A 179 -10.21 24.36 -7.89
C GLY A 179 -9.34 23.11 -7.93
N MET A 180 -8.01 23.25 -7.88
CA MET A 180 -7.08 22.12 -7.79
C MET A 180 -7.18 21.47 -6.41
N ARG A 181 -7.25 20.14 -6.37
CA ARG A 181 -7.21 19.37 -5.12
C ARG A 181 -5.89 18.63 -4.97
N THR A 182 -5.29 18.71 -3.79
CA THR A 182 -3.99 18.10 -3.52
C THR A 182 -4.06 17.08 -2.40
N CYS A 183 -3.18 16.09 -2.44
CA CYS A 183 -2.96 15.14 -1.35
C CYS A 183 -1.49 14.76 -1.30
N VAL A 184 -0.97 14.53 -0.10
CA VAL A 184 0.39 14.08 0.14
C VAL A 184 0.40 12.65 0.66
N LEU A 185 1.29 11.82 0.15
CA LEU A 185 1.61 10.50 0.67
C LEU A 185 3.02 10.51 1.27
N ARG A 186 3.16 10.00 2.49
CA ARG A 186 4.42 9.82 3.24
C ARG A 186 4.74 8.32 3.39
N PRO A 187 5.19 7.64 2.33
CA PRO A 187 5.66 6.26 2.44
C PRO A 187 6.98 6.18 3.21
N SER A 188 7.23 5.00 3.79
CA SER A 188 8.51 4.61 4.37
C SER A 188 9.47 4.12 3.26
N ASN A 189 10.62 3.53 3.63
CA ASN A 189 11.65 3.16 2.67
C ASN A 189 11.12 2.23 1.57
N LEU A 190 11.22 2.64 0.31
CA LEU A 190 10.69 1.88 -0.81
C LEU A 190 11.63 0.74 -1.20
N PHE A 191 11.05 -0.43 -1.50
CA PHE A 191 11.79 -1.55 -2.10
C PHE A 191 10.96 -2.25 -3.16
N GLY A 192 11.63 -2.93 -4.11
CA GLY A 192 10.98 -3.76 -5.12
C GLY A 192 11.81 -3.96 -6.38
N PRO A 193 11.25 -4.62 -7.40
CA PRO A 193 11.95 -4.87 -8.66
C PRO A 193 12.47 -3.58 -9.31
N GLY A 194 13.71 -3.60 -9.77
CA GLY A 194 14.37 -2.41 -10.35
C GLY A 194 14.88 -1.40 -9.33
N ASP A 195 14.84 -1.72 -8.02
CA ASP A 195 15.57 -0.97 -7.01
C ASP A 195 17.09 -1.14 -7.21
N SER A 196 17.77 -0.02 -7.41
CA SER A 196 19.22 0.07 -7.55
C SER A 196 19.90 0.68 -6.33
N SER A 197 19.14 1.02 -5.29
CA SER A 197 19.57 1.79 -4.13
C SER A 197 19.67 0.93 -2.87
N LEU A 198 18.55 0.44 -2.31
CA LEU A 198 18.53 -0.26 -1.03
C LEU A 198 19.24 -1.61 -1.12
N VAL A 199 18.92 -2.43 -2.13
CA VAL A 199 19.61 -3.72 -2.32
C VAL A 199 21.11 -3.53 -2.55
N ARG A 200 21.50 -2.50 -3.31
CA ARG A 200 22.91 -2.18 -3.56
C ARG A 200 23.62 -1.69 -2.30
N PHE A 201 22.94 -0.88 -1.49
CA PHE A 201 23.44 -0.41 -0.20
C PHE A 201 23.69 -1.58 0.75
N ILE A 202 22.69 -2.46 0.94
CA ILE A 202 22.80 -3.63 1.83
C ILE A 202 23.91 -4.57 1.35
N THR A 203 23.93 -4.92 0.07
CA THR A 203 24.94 -5.84 -0.48
C THR A 203 26.34 -5.23 -0.49
N GLY A 204 26.46 -3.92 -0.71
CA GLY A 204 27.73 -3.19 -0.62
C GLY A 204 28.24 -3.14 0.82
N TYR A 205 27.35 -2.87 1.77
CA TYR A 205 27.69 -2.86 3.20
C TYR A 205 28.10 -4.25 3.70
N ALA A 206 27.36 -5.29 3.35
CA ALA A 206 27.68 -6.67 3.72
C ALA A 206 29.06 -7.13 3.23
N ARG A 207 29.53 -6.60 2.09
CA ARG A 207 30.88 -6.86 1.54
C ARG A 207 31.97 -5.96 2.12
N SER A 208 31.59 -4.88 2.80
CA SER A 208 32.52 -3.91 3.37
C SER A 208 33.08 -4.41 4.71
N PRO A 209 34.34 -4.07 5.06
CA PRO A 209 34.85 -4.28 6.43
C PRO A 209 34.01 -3.56 7.49
N LEU A 210 33.20 -2.57 7.08
CA LEU A 210 32.28 -1.87 7.96
C LEU A 210 31.11 -2.73 8.47
N SER A 211 30.80 -3.86 7.81
CA SER A 211 29.74 -4.80 8.23
C SER A 211 29.91 -5.36 9.64
N LYS A 212 31.13 -5.27 10.20
CA LYS A 212 31.45 -5.73 11.56
C LYS A 212 31.00 -4.74 12.65
N PHE A 213 30.61 -3.52 12.27
CA PHE A 213 30.23 -2.48 13.22
C PHE A 213 28.72 -2.34 13.25
N VAL A 214 28.16 -2.35 14.46
CA VAL A 214 26.75 -2.05 14.69
C VAL A 214 26.65 -0.60 15.16
N ILE A 215 25.80 0.20 14.51
CA ILE A 215 25.53 1.56 14.93
C ILE A 215 24.49 1.53 16.06
N GLY A 216 24.85 2.10 17.21
CA GLY A 216 23.99 2.09 18.40
C GLY A 216 23.94 0.72 19.07
N ASN A 217 22.75 0.32 19.55
CA ASN A 217 22.52 -0.94 20.25
C ASN A 217 22.06 -2.08 19.32
N GLY A 218 21.94 -1.82 18.00
CA GLY A 218 21.47 -2.81 17.03
C GLY A 218 19.96 -3.07 17.04
N SER A 219 19.18 -2.33 17.84
CA SER A 219 17.71 -2.44 17.88
C SER A 219 16.99 -1.38 17.05
N ASN A 220 17.71 -0.69 16.16
CA ASN A 220 17.12 0.33 15.29
C ASN A 220 16.08 -0.32 14.38
N MET A 221 14.86 0.21 14.39
CA MET A 221 13.78 -0.22 13.52
C MET A 221 13.64 0.72 12.34
N SER A 222 13.27 0.18 11.18
CA SER A 222 12.95 0.97 10.01
C SER A 222 11.85 0.29 9.22
N ASP A 223 10.87 1.07 8.78
CA ASP A 223 9.77 0.58 7.97
C ASP A 223 10.15 0.55 6.50
N PHE A 224 9.70 -0.50 5.82
CA PHE A 224 9.88 -0.70 4.40
C PHE A 224 8.53 -0.93 3.73
N THR A 225 8.31 -0.30 2.58
CA THR A 225 7.06 -0.40 1.83
C THR A 225 7.34 -0.87 0.42
N TYR A 226 6.60 -1.90 -0.02
CA TYR A 226 6.74 -2.41 -1.38
C TYR A 226 6.25 -1.39 -2.40
N VAL A 227 7.05 -1.10 -3.42
CA VAL A 227 6.80 -0.01 -4.38
C VAL A 227 5.44 -0.11 -5.08
N ASN A 228 4.98 -1.31 -5.44
CA ASN A 228 3.67 -1.45 -6.11
C ASN A 228 2.50 -1.10 -5.18
N ASN A 229 2.65 -1.29 -3.88
CA ASN A 229 1.63 -0.89 -2.92
C ASN A 229 1.53 0.64 -2.87
N VAL A 230 2.67 1.35 -2.95
CA VAL A 230 2.70 2.81 -2.99
C VAL A 230 2.18 3.35 -4.32
N ALA A 231 2.49 2.68 -5.45
CA ALA A 231 1.90 3.01 -6.74
C ALA A 231 0.38 2.83 -6.74
N HIS A 232 -0.11 1.74 -6.14
CA HIS A 232 -1.54 1.51 -5.96
C HIS A 232 -2.18 2.57 -5.04
N ALA A 233 -1.51 2.94 -3.94
CA ALA A 233 -1.96 3.99 -3.04
C ALA A 233 -2.12 5.34 -3.76
N ASN A 234 -1.18 5.71 -4.64
CA ASN A 234 -1.30 6.91 -5.48
C ASN A 234 -2.58 6.88 -6.33
N ILE A 235 -2.86 5.76 -6.99
CA ILE A 235 -4.06 5.59 -7.83
C ILE A 235 -5.33 5.69 -6.97
N CYS A 236 -5.37 5.03 -5.82
CA CYS A 236 -6.50 5.13 -4.89
C CYS A 236 -6.70 6.55 -4.36
N THR A 237 -5.60 7.27 -4.10
CA THR A 237 -5.64 8.65 -3.62
C THR A 237 -6.21 9.59 -4.67
N GLU A 238 -5.75 9.49 -5.93
CA GLU A 238 -6.34 10.26 -7.05
C GLU A 238 -7.83 9.98 -7.21
N GLN A 239 -8.22 8.71 -7.09
CA GLN A 239 -9.61 8.29 -7.13
C GLN A 239 -10.43 8.91 -6.00
N ALA A 240 -9.90 8.89 -4.78
CA ALA A 240 -10.56 9.49 -3.63
C ALA A 240 -10.62 11.02 -3.73
N LEU A 241 -9.62 11.69 -4.31
CA LEU A 241 -9.70 13.11 -4.64
C LEU A 241 -10.80 13.42 -5.67
N CYS A 242 -11.13 12.45 -6.54
CA CYS A 242 -12.21 12.59 -7.53
C CYS A 242 -13.60 12.35 -6.91
N SER A 243 -13.75 11.29 -6.11
CA SER A 243 -15.07 10.85 -5.60
C SER A 243 -15.41 11.34 -4.19
N ASN A 244 -14.40 11.57 -3.34
CA ASN A 244 -14.51 11.80 -1.90
C ASN A 244 -13.53 12.89 -1.42
N ALA A 245 -13.40 13.98 -2.19
CA ALA A 245 -12.42 15.04 -1.93
C ALA A 245 -12.46 15.57 -0.49
N ALA A 246 -13.65 15.65 0.13
CA ALA A 246 -13.81 16.13 1.51
C ALA A 246 -13.01 15.33 2.56
N TYR A 247 -12.67 14.07 2.28
CA TYR A 247 -11.95 13.21 3.23
C TYR A 247 -10.45 13.17 3.02
N VAL A 248 -9.96 13.49 1.81
CA VAL A 248 -8.58 13.24 1.37
C VAL A 248 -7.86 14.51 0.90
N ALA A 249 -8.59 15.52 0.43
CA ALA A 249 -8.01 16.77 -0.05
C ALA A 249 -7.35 17.56 1.08
N GLY A 250 -6.18 18.14 0.79
CA GLY A 250 -5.39 18.94 1.72
C GLY A 250 -4.79 18.14 2.88
N LYS A 251 -4.68 16.81 2.76
CA LYS A 251 -4.13 15.94 3.81
C LYS A 251 -2.80 15.31 3.43
N GLU A 252 -1.96 15.11 4.43
CA GLU A 252 -0.94 14.08 4.48
C GLU A 252 -1.53 12.71 4.83
N ILE A 253 -0.96 11.64 4.25
CA ILE A 253 -1.24 10.25 4.58
C ILE A 253 0.10 9.50 4.75
N THR A 254 0.45 9.18 6.00
CA THR A 254 1.57 8.35 6.44
C THR A 254 1.21 6.88 6.35
N TRP A 255 2.03 6.14 5.62
CA TRP A 255 1.89 4.68 5.56
C TRP A 255 2.58 4.02 6.74
N VAL A 256 1.79 3.69 7.77
CA VAL A 256 2.19 2.71 8.78
C VAL A 256 1.84 1.32 8.23
N PRO A 257 2.79 0.36 8.18
CA PRO A 257 2.41 -1.01 7.91
C PRO A 257 1.38 -1.43 8.95
N THR A 258 0.16 -1.78 8.52
CA THR A 258 -0.87 -2.31 9.41
C THR A 258 -0.25 -3.37 10.32
N ASN A 259 -0.51 -3.31 11.63
CA ASN A 259 -0.02 -4.27 12.64
C ASN A 259 -0.11 -5.75 12.21
N CYS A 260 -1.05 -6.09 11.32
CA CYS A 260 -1.19 -7.42 10.74
C CYS A 260 0.02 -7.88 9.90
N ILE A 261 0.64 -6.99 9.11
CA ILE A 261 1.80 -7.34 8.26
C ILE A 261 3.04 -7.54 9.14
N ILE A 262 3.24 -6.69 10.15
CA ILE A 262 4.34 -6.83 11.12
C ILE A 262 4.19 -8.14 11.90
N ARG A 263 2.98 -8.45 12.39
CA ARG A 263 2.70 -9.72 13.09
C ARG A 263 2.90 -10.94 12.19
N ALA A 264 2.48 -10.87 10.92
CA ALA A 264 2.71 -11.96 9.97
C ALA A 264 4.21 -12.13 9.66
N ALA A 265 4.96 -11.03 9.51
CA ALA A 265 6.40 -11.05 9.29
C ALA A 265 7.16 -11.59 10.52
N ASP A 266 6.78 -11.20 11.74
CA ASP A 266 7.39 -11.71 12.98
C ASP A 266 7.19 -13.23 13.13
N ILE A 267 6.05 -13.75 12.68
CA ILE A 267 5.74 -15.19 12.64
C ILE A 267 6.51 -15.88 11.50
N LEU A 268 6.51 -15.32 10.29
CA LEU A 268 7.14 -15.98 9.12
C LEU A 268 8.67 -15.93 9.15
N LEU A 269 9.25 -14.91 9.77
CA LEU A 269 10.70 -14.73 9.90
C LEU A 269 11.27 -15.31 11.19
N TRP A 270 10.49 -16.08 11.97
CA TRP A 270 10.95 -16.70 13.22
C TRP A 270 11.53 -15.68 14.22
N ARG A 271 10.94 -14.49 14.31
CA ARG A 271 11.44 -13.43 15.21
C ARG A 271 10.95 -13.61 16.65
N ASP A 272 9.81 -14.28 16.80
CA ASP A 272 9.28 -14.79 18.08
C ASP A 272 9.08 -16.31 17.98
N ASP A 273 10.13 -17.06 18.33
CA ASP A 273 10.18 -18.53 18.23
C ASP A 273 8.98 -19.20 18.90
N LYS A 274 8.55 -18.70 20.06
CA LYS A 274 7.46 -19.30 20.84
C LYS A 274 6.12 -19.14 20.16
N ARG A 275 5.82 -17.94 19.66
CA ARG A 275 4.57 -17.70 18.92
C ARG A 275 4.57 -18.41 17.59
N THR A 276 5.68 -18.34 16.86
CA THR A 276 5.83 -18.98 15.55
C THR A 276 5.63 -20.49 15.65
N PHE A 277 6.28 -21.13 16.62
CA PHE A 277 6.13 -22.56 16.87
C PHE A 277 4.68 -22.92 17.26
N SER A 278 4.03 -22.11 18.09
CA SER A 278 2.64 -22.32 18.50
C SER A 278 1.68 -22.24 17.30
N TYR A 279 1.80 -21.22 16.45
CA TYR A 279 0.93 -21.07 15.27
C TYR A 279 1.17 -22.16 14.23
N ILE A 280 2.42 -22.52 13.94
CA ILE A 280 2.75 -23.63 13.03
C ILE A 280 2.20 -24.94 13.58
N THR A 281 2.33 -25.18 14.89
CA THR A 281 1.80 -26.39 15.54
C THR A 281 0.28 -26.43 15.44
N VAL A 282 -0.42 -25.32 15.71
CA VAL A 282 -1.88 -25.24 15.59
C VAL A 282 -2.32 -25.45 14.14
N LEU A 283 -1.66 -24.82 13.17
CA LEU A 283 -1.97 -24.98 11.76
C LEU A 283 -1.74 -26.42 11.29
N PHE A 284 -0.64 -27.04 11.73
CA PHE A 284 -0.33 -28.45 11.45
C PHE A 284 -1.36 -29.39 12.08
N LEU A 285 -1.79 -29.14 13.31
CA LEU A 285 -2.84 -29.91 13.98
C LEU A 285 -4.19 -29.77 13.27
N LEU A 286 -4.54 -28.56 12.83
CA LEU A 286 -5.76 -28.31 12.05
C LEU A 286 -5.69 -29.02 10.69
N PHE A 287 -4.56 -28.90 9.98
CA PHE A 287 -4.32 -29.60 8.72
C PHE A 287 -4.43 -31.12 8.90
N TYR A 288 -3.79 -31.67 9.93
CA TYR A 288 -3.86 -33.10 10.24
C TYR A 288 -5.29 -33.56 10.56
N TRP A 289 -6.02 -32.77 11.36
CA TRP A 289 -7.38 -33.09 11.79
C TRP A 289 -8.42 -33.04 10.66
N PHE A 290 -8.25 -32.11 9.71
CA PHE A 290 -9.19 -31.92 8.60
C PHE A 290 -8.83 -32.65 7.31
N LEU A 291 -7.53 -32.88 7.03
CA LEU A 291 -7.09 -33.33 5.71
C LEU A 291 -6.33 -34.68 5.72
N LEU A 292 -5.64 -35.05 6.80
CA LEU A 292 -4.92 -36.34 6.90
C LEU A 292 -5.67 -37.41 7.69
N SER A 293 -6.56 -37.01 8.59
CA SER A 293 -7.49 -37.96 9.18
C SER A 293 -8.49 -38.34 8.08
N ASP A 294 -8.69 -39.64 7.82
CA ASP A 294 -9.67 -40.22 6.85
C ASP A 294 -11.16 -39.90 7.21
N ARG A 295 -11.42 -38.68 7.68
CA ARG A 295 -12.69 -38.17 8.14
C ARG A 295 -13.16 -37.15 7.14
N THR A 296 -14.44 -37.22 6.81
CA THR A 296 -15.06 -36.16 6.02
C THR A 296 -15.08 -34.86 6.84
N PHE A 297 -14.98 -33.72 6.16
CA PHE A 297 -15.04 -32.39 6.79
C PHE A 297 -16.24 -32.27 7.75
N ILE A 298 -17.40 -32.83 7.35
CA ILE A 298 -18.63 -32.86 8.15
C ILE A 298 -18.43 -33.62 9.46
N ALA A 299 -17.78 -34.78 9.43
CA ALA A 299 -17.50 -35.58 10.63
C ALA A 299 -16.50 -34.89 11.57
N SER A 300 -15.52 -34.18 11.01
CA SER A 300 -14.55 -33.40 11.80
C SER A 300 -15.19 -32.15 12.43
N ALA A 301 -16.03 -31.43 11.69
CA ALA A 301 -16.77 -30.27 12.21
C ALA A 301 -17.79 -30.67 13.29
N ALA A 302 -18.52 -31.78 13.09
CA ALA A 302 -19.46 -32.31 14.07
C ALA A 302 -18.76 -32.72 15.38
N LYS A 303 -17.56 -33.31 15.31
CA LYS A 303 -16.77 -33.66 16.50
C LYS A 303 -16.22 -32.44 17.22
N ILE A 304 -15.78 -31.40 16.51
CA ILE A 304 -15.37 -30.14 17.13
C ILE A 304 -16.55 -29.53 17.87
N LEU A 305 -17.73 -29.45 17.23
CA LEU A 305 -18.96 -28.97 17.85
C LEU A 305 -19.37 -29.80 19.06
N LEU A 306 -19.20 -31.12 19.02
CA LEU A 306 -19.48 -32.00 20.15
C LEU A 306 -18.51 -31.73 21.31
N VAL A 307 -17.21 -31.57 21.03
CA VAL A 307 -16.19 -31.30 22.06
C VAL A 307 -16.39 -29.90 22.65
N THR A 308 -16.69 -28.88 21.85
CA THR A 308 -16.96 -27.54 22.35
C THR A 308 -18.25 -27.51 23.17
N SER A 309 -19.31 -28.20 22.72
CA SER A 309 -20.55 -28.36 23.48
C SER A 309 -20.32 -29.08 24.81
N LEU A 310 -19.54 -30.17 24.82
CA LEU A 310 -19.18 -30.89 26.04
C LEU A 310 -18.33 -30.04 26.99
N ALA A 311 -17.37 -29.28 26.47
CA ALA A 311 -16.55 -28.37 27.28
C ALA A 311 -17.39 -27.26 27.91
N LEU A 312 -18.32 -26.66 27.15
CA LEU A 312 -19.26 -25.66 27.65
C LEU A 312 -20.23 -26.25 28.67
N PHE A 313 -20.71 -27.49 28.46
CA PHE A 313 -21.54 -28.21 29.41
C PHE A 313 -20.81 -28.50 30.72
N ILE A 314 -19.57 -29.00 30.64
CA ILE A 314 -18.71 -29.23 31.81
C ILE A 314 -18.47 -27.90 32.54
N HIS A 315 -18.18 -26.82 31.82
CA HIS A 315 -18.01 -25.48 32.38
C HIS A 315 -19.28 -24.95 33.08
N GLY A 316 -20.47 -25.24 32.53
CA GLY A 316 -21.75 -24.86 33.14
C GLY A 316 -22.11 -25.66 34.40
N VAL A 317 -21.74 -26.94 34.44
CA VAL A 317 -22.03 -27.87 35.55
C VAL A 317 -20.99 -27.79 36.68
N LEU A 318 -19.77 -27.36 36.39
CA LEU A 318 -18.69 -27.23 37.39
C LEU A 318 -19.13 -26.33 38.57
N PRO A 319 -18.84 -26.73 39.82
CA PRO A 319 -19.02 -25.88 40.98
C PRO A 319 -18.17 -24.60 40.84
N PRO A 320 -18.62 -23.46 41.39
CA PRO A 320 -17.88 -22.20 41.30
C PRO A 320 -16.50 -22.23 41.99
N GLN A 321 -16.23 -23.26 42.80
CA GLN A 321 -14.93 -23.53 43.40
C GLN A 321 -14.55 -25.00 43.25
N VAL A 322 -13.43 -25.25 42.59
CA VAL A 322 -12.85 -26.60 42.45
C VAL A 322 -11.35 -26.49 42.72
N PHE A 323 -10.84 -27.28 43.68
CA PHE A 323 -9.44 -27.28 44.12
C PHE A 323 -8.84 -25.89 44.44
N GLY A 324 -9.63 -24.97 44.99
CA GLY A 324 -9.17 -23.64 45.42
C GLY A 324 -9.12 -22.56 44.33
N PHE A 325 -9.52 -22.88 43.09
CA PHE A 325 -9.65 -21.91 42.01
C PHE A 325 -11.12 -21.52 41.80
N THR A 326 -11.39 -20.22 41.65
CA THR A 326 -12.71 -19.65 41.36
C THR A 326 -12.92 -19.52 39.86
N PHE A 327 -14.03 -20.05 39.35
CA PHE A 327 -14.41 -19.96 37.93
C PHE A 327 -15.69 -19.13 37.76
N ASP A 328 -15.65 -18.10 36.91
CA ASP A 328 -16.82 -17.29 36.59
C ASP A 328 -17.79 -18.09 35.71
N LYS A 329 -19.03 -18.29 36.18
CA LYS A 329 -20.04 -19.04 35.43
C LYS A 329 -20.59 -18.22 34.27
N VAL A 330 -20.63 -18.82 33.09
CA VAL A 330 -21.34 -18.27 31.93
C VAL A 330 -22.85 -18.40 32.17
N THR A 331 -23.57 -17.27 32.15
CA THR A 331 -25.03 -17.19 32.35
C THR A 331 -25.81 -17.79 31.17
N SER A 332 -26.96 -18.41 31.44
CA SER A 332 -27.79 -19.14 30.46
C SER A 332 -28.24 -18.29 29.27
N ASP A 333 -28.32 -16.97 29.43
CA ASP A 333 -28.80 -16.02 28.41
C ASP A 333 -27.89 -15.97 27.16
N TYR A 334 -26.62 -16.39 27.27
CA TYR A 334 -25.71 -16.49 26.12
C TYR A 334 -26.05 -17.65 25.17
N PHE A 335 -26.91 -18.58 25.58
CA PHE A 335 -27.25 -19.78 24.80
C PHE A 335 -28.64 -19.73 24.15
N GLU A 336 -29.44 -18.67 24.36
CA GLU A 336 -30.72 -18.47 23.66
C GLU A 336 -30.49 -17.92 22.24
N VAL A 337 -30.13 -18.81 21.32
CA VAL A 337 -30.06 -18.45 19.89
C VAL A 337 -31.45 -18.63 19.27
N SER A 338 -32.02 -17.55 18.75
CA SER A 338 -33.33 -17.60 18.09
C SER A 338 -33.32 -18.58 16.91
N HIS A 339 -34.40 -19.35 16.74
CA HIS A 339 -34.51 -20.36 15.68
C HIS A 339 -34.33 -19.77 14.28
N SER A 340 -34.70 -18.50 14.06
CA SER A 340 -34.47 -17.79 12.79
C SER A 340 -33.00 -17.44 12.58
N THR A 341 -32.28 -16.99 13.63
CA THR A 341 -30.84 -16.74 13.58
C THR A 341 -30.06 -18.01 13.26
N LEU A 342 -30.40 -19.11 13.93
CA LEU A 342 -29.76 -20.41 13.71
C LEU A 342 -29.99 -20.90 12.27
N ARG A 343 -31.24 -20.85 11.79
CA ARG A 343 -31.60 -21.22 10.41
C ARG A 343 -30.90 -20.37 9.36
N ASN A 344 -30.80 -19.05 9.57
CA ASN A 344 -30.12 -18.16 8.64
C ASN A 344 -28.61 -18.43 8.57
N SER A 345 -27.97 -18.68 9.73
CA SER A 345 -26.56 -19.06 9.79
C SER A 345 -26.28 -20.39 9.09
N PHE A 346 -27.14 -21.40 9.29
CA PHE A 346 -27.02 -22.68 8.59
C PHE A 346 -27.21 -22.53 7.07
N MET A 347 -28.17 -21.73 6.63
CA MET A 347 -28.38 -21.45 5.19
C MET A 347 -27.19 -20.70 4.58
N CYS A 348 -26.63 -19.72 5.29
CA CYS A 348 -25.47 -18.97 4.83
C CYS A 348 -24.23 -19.87 4.73
N PHE A 349 -24.00 -20.73 5.72
CA PHE A 349 -22.92 -21.70 5.71
C PHE A 349 -23.07 -22.72 4.57
N ALA A 350 -24.27 -23.28 4.38
CA ALA A 350 -24.55 -24.21 3.30
C ALA A 350 -24.38 -23.55 1.91
N SER A 351 -24.80 -22.29 1.76
CA SER A 351 -24.61 -21.52 0.52
C SER A 351 -23.13 -21.26 0.23
N ALA A 352 -22.36 -20.82 1.23
CA ALA A 352 -20.93 -20.59 1.10
C ALA A 352 -20.17 -21.89 0.79
N TRP A 353 -20.53 -23.00 1.44
CA TRP A 353 -19.95 -24.32 1.21
C TRP A 353 -20.25 -24.85 -0.19
N ASN A 354 -21.50 -24.78 -0.64
CA ASN A 354 -21.90 -25.22 -1.98
C ASN A 354 -21.22 -24.35 -3.05
N GLY A 355 -21.09 -23.04 -2.82
CA GLY A 355 -20.32 -22.14 -3.69
C GLY A 355 -18.83 -22.50 -3.74
N GLY A 356 -18.23 -22.84 -2.60
CA GLY A 356 -16.84 -23.29 -2.51
C GLY A 356 -16.58 -24.62 -3.22
N ILE A 357 -17.42 -25.63 -2.97
CA ILE A 357 -17.32 -26.95 -3.62
C ILE A 357 -17.56 -26.86 -5.12
N HIS A 358 -18.51 -26.02 -5.57
CA HIS A 358 -18.73 -25.81 -7.00
C HIS A 358 -17.49 -25.22 -7.67
N LYS A 359 -16.87 -24.20 -7.07
CA LYS A 359 -15.60 -23.64 -7.57
C LYS A 359 -14.47 -24.67 -7.57
N LEU A 360 -14.33 -25.47 -6.52
CA LEU A 360 -13.32 -26.52 -6.44
C LEU A 360 -13.54 -27.62 -7.49
N ARG A 361 -14.80 -27.98 -7.78
CA ARG A 361 -15.14 -28.96 -8.83
C ARG A 361 -14.84 -28.41 -10.23
N VAL A 362 -15.21 -27.16 -10.51
CA VAL A 362 -14.87 -26.47 -11.77
C VAL A 362 -13.35 -26.40 -11.98
N ILE A 363 -12.60 -26.21 -10.90
CA ILE A 363 -11.13 -26.22 -10.93
C ILE A 363 -10.59 -27.64 -11.18
N ALA A 364 -11.17 -28.67 -10.55
CA ALA A 364 -10.73 -30.07 -10.70
C ALA A 364 -11.07 -30.69 -12.06
N GLU A 365 -12.15 -30.23 -12.71
CA GLU A 365 -12.57 -30.64 -14.05
C GLU A 365 -11.80 -29.89 -15.17
N GLY A 366 -10.98 -28.88 -14.81
CA GLY A 366 -10.07 -28.19 -15.72
C GLY A 366 -10.69 -27.02 -16.50
N ASP A 367 -11.90 -26.59 -16.14
CA ASP A 367 -12.68 -25.60 -16.90
C ASP A 367 -12.33 -24.14 -16.58
N ASP A 368 -11.58 -23.85 -15.50
CA ASP A 368 -11.22 -22.46 -15.15
C ASP A 368 -9.80 -22.31 -14.56
N TRP A 369 -8.82 -22.44 -15.45
CA TRP A 369 -7.39 -22.20 -15.18
C TRP A 369 -7.08 -20.80 -14.63
N SER A 370 -7.93 -19.81 -14.93
CA SER A 370 -7.73 -18.43 -14.48
C SER A 370 -7.93 -18.29 -12.96
N THR A 371 -8.86 -19.07 -12.41
CA THR A 371 -9.16 -19.09 -10.98
C THR A 371 -8.11 -19.90 -10.22
N LEU A 372 -7.62 -21.01 -10.78
CA LEU A 372 -6.52 -21.79 -10.20
C LEU A 372 -5.21 -20.98 -10.13
N LEU A 373 -4.88 -20.21 -11.18
CA LEU A 373 -3.73 -19.30 -11.19
C LEU A 373 -3.85 -18.16 -10.18
N LYS A 374 -5.05 -17.60 -9.98
CA LYS A 374 -5.27 -16.55 -8.97
C LYS A 374 -5.12 -17.08 -7.53
N VAL A 375 -5.58 -18.29 -7.27
CA VAL A 375 -5.46 -18.92 -5.93
C VAL A 375 -4.01 -19.33 -5.65
N SER A 376 -3.31 -19.92 -6.64
CA SER A 376 -1.91 -20.31 -6.48
C SER A 376 -0.96 -19.10 -6.41
N ALA A 377 -1.26 -18.01 -7.10
CA ALA A 377 -0.51 -16.75 -7.00
C ALA A 377 -0.81 -15.92 -5.73
N GLN A 378 -1.77 -16.32 -4.89
CA GLN A 378 -1.98 -15.76 -3.55
C GLN A 378 -1.33 -16.60 -2.44
N LEU A 379 -0.92 -17.83 -2.76
CA LEU A 379 -0.26 -18.77 -1.86
C LEU A 379 1.28 -18.76 -2.01
N TYR A 380 1.80 -18.05 -3.01
CA TYR A 380 3.19 -17.67 -3.21
C TYR A 380 3.29 -16.15 -3.28
#